data_AF-A0A6N3ASB3-F1
#
_entry.id   AF-A0A6N3ASB3-F1
#
_cell.length_a   1.000
_cell.length_b   1.000
_cell.length_c   1.000
_cell.angle_alpha   90.00
_cell.angle_beta   90.00
_cell.angle_gamma   90.00
#
_symmetry.space_group_name_H-M   'P 1'
#
loop_
_entity.id
_entity.type
_entity.pdbx_description
1 polymer ?
#
loop_
_entity_poly.entity_id
_entity_poly.type
_entity_poly.pdbx_seq_one_letter_code
_entity_poly.pdbx_strand_id
1 'polypeptide(L)' 'MKTKIARITKGLSQKKLAELVGISNVTVVKIEKGIIDNVKFGTLKKIAIILDSTVSELFLSEEN' A
#
# COMPACT_ATOMS: atom_id res chain seq x y z
N MET A 1 -9.37 -1.31 -4.04
CA MET A 1 -8.09 -0.60 -4.09
C MET A 1 -6.98 -1.51 -4.61
N LYS A 2 -6.18 -1.05 -5.57
CA LYS A 2 -5.14 -1.85 -6.26
C LYS A 2 -4.05 -2.34 -5.31
N THR A 3 -3.69 -1.56 -4.28
CA THR A 3 -2.74 -1.97 -3.22
C THR A 3 -3.11 -3.27 -2.52
N LYS A 4 -4.39 -3.50 -2.22
CA LYS A 4 -4.85 -4.73 -1.55
C LYS A 4 -4.65 -5.96 -2.45
N ILE A 5 -4.98 -5.81 -3.73
CA ILE A 5 -4.86 -6.88 -4.73
C ILE A 5 -3.39 -7.24 -4.89
N ALA A 6 -2.52 -6.24 -5.12
CA ALA A 6 -1.08 -6.46 -5.26
C ALA A 6 -0.47 -7.15 -4.04
N ARG A 7 -0.88 -6.76 -2.82
CA ARG A 7 -0.44 -7.43 -1.59
C ARG A 7 -0.83 -8.91 -1.54
N ILE A 8 -2.08 -9.23 -1.90
CA ILE A 8 -2.57 -10.62 -1.90
C ILE A 8 -1.85 -11.45 -2.97
N THR A 9 -1.62 -10.89 -4.17
CA THR A 9 -0.85 -11.56 -5.24
C THR A 9 0.58 -11.89 -4.81
N LYS A 10 1.20 -11.02 -4.01
CA LYS A 10 2.51 -11.25 -3.38
C LYS A 10 2.49 -12.25 -2.21
N GLY A 11 1.32 -12.76 -1.81
CA GLY A 11 1.17 -13.68 -0.68
C GLY A 11 1.41 -13.04 0.69
N LEU A 12 1.35 -11.70 0.78
CA LEU A 12 1.65 -10.98 2.02
C LEU A 12 0.39 -10.75 2.85
N SER A 13 0.48 -10.94 4.17
CA SER A 13 -0.53 -10.44 5.10
C SER A 13 -0.38 -8.93 5.31
N GLN A 14 -1.43 -8.25 5.81
CA GLN A 14 -1.34 -6.82 6.15
C GLN A 14 -0.26 -6.55 7.20
N LYS A 15 -0.14 -7.44 8.20
CA LYS A 15 0.89 -7.36 9.23
C LYS A 15 2.29 -7.50 8.62
N LYS A 16 2.48 -8.44 7.69
CA LYS A 16 3.78 -8.65 7.05
C LYS A 16 4.17 -7.46 6.17
N LEU A 17 3.24 -6.88 5.43
CA LEU A 17 3.49 -5.65 4.68
C LEU A 17 3.86 -4.49 5.62
N ALA A 18 3.15 -4.35 6.74
CA ALA A 18 3.42 -3.31 7.73
C ALA A 18 4.85 -3.42 8.30
N GLU A 19 5.29 -4.64 8.64
CA GLU A 19 6.65 -4.93 9.09
C GLU A 19 7.70 -4.57 8.03
N LEU A 20 7.50 -4.97 6.78
CA LEU A 20 8.45 -4.69 5.69
C LEU A 20 8.58 -3.20 5.39
N VAL A 21 7.48 -2.45 5.51
CA VAL A 21 7.46 -1.00 5.27
C VAL A 21 7.97 -0.21 6.49
N GLY A 22 7.84 -0.78 7.69
CA GLY A 22 8.16 -0.13 8.96
C GLY A 22 7.04 0.80 9.46
N ILE A 23 5.77 0.39 9.29
CA ILE A 23 4.58 1.14 9.74
C ILE A 23 3.66 0.25 10.57
N SER A 24 2.64 0.85 11.18
CA SER A 24 1.64 0.08 11.91
C SER A 24 0.72 -0.71 10.97
N ASN A 25 0.23 -1.87 11.42
CA ASN A 25 -0.80 -2.62 10.68
C ASN A 25 -2.06 -1.78 10.43
N VAL A 26 -2.42 -0.90 11.38
CA VAL A 26 -3.55 0.04 11.23
C VAL A 26 -3.33 0.99 10.06
N THR A 27 -2.10 1.45 9.84
CA THR A 27 -1.75 2.31 8.71
C THR A 27 -1.96 1.55 7.39
N VAL A 28 -1.55 0.28 7.29
CA VAL A 28 -1.81 -0.55 6.10
C VAL A 28 -3.32 -0.71 5.85
N VAL A 29 -4.11 -0.97 6.89
CA VAL A 29 -5.58 -1.07 6.77
C VAL A 29 -6.21 0.23 6.26
N LYS A 30 -5.78 1.39 6.79
CA LYS A 30 -6.25 2.71 6.35
C LYS A 30 -5.89 2.95 4.88
N ILE A 31 -4.65 2.64 4.52
CA ILE A 31 -4.17 2.72 3.14
C ILE A 31 -5.07 1.89 2.24
N GLU A 32 -5.30 0.60 2.52
CA GLU A 32 -6.14 -0.26 1.67
C GLU A 32 -7.61 0.17 1.56
N LYS A 33 -8.08 1.03 2.47
CA LYS A 33 -9.41 1.66 2.44
C LYS A 33 -9.44 2.99 1.66
N GLY A 34 -8.31 3.42 1.08
CA GLY A 34 -8.17 4.68 0.34
C GLY A 34 -7.81 5.88 1.20
N ILE A 35 -7.58 5.70 2.50
CA ILE A 35 -7.25 6.81 3.41
C ILE A 35 -5.73 7.02 3.39
N ILE A 36 -5.27 7.86 2.46
CA ILE A 36 -3.83 8.10 2.21
C ILE A 36 -3.38 9.56 2.41
N ASP A 37 -4.29 10.50 2.69
CA ASP A 37 -4.00 11.94 2.73
C ASP A 37 -2.86 12.32 3.68
N ASN A 38 -2.76 11.61 4.81
CA ASN A 38 -1.73 11.85 5.83
C ASN A 38 -0.56 10.84 5.78
N VAL A 39 -0.50 10.01 4.73
CA VAL A 39 0.57 9.02 4.57
C VAL A 39 1.72 9.68 3.84
N LYS A 40 2.89 9.72 4.49
CA LYS A 40 4.11 10.29 3.89
C LYS A 40 4.40 9.60 2.55
N PHE A 41 4.72 10.40 1.53
CA PHE A 41 5.04 9.90 0.19
C PHE A 41 6.17 8.85 0.19
N GLY A 42 7.15 8.98 1.08
CA GLY A 42 8.20 7.97 1.26
C GLY A 42 7.66 6.59 1.67
N THR A 43 6.60 6.53 2.47
CA THR A 43 5.92 5.28 2.84
C THR A 43 5.20 4.67 1.63
N LEU A 44 4.50 5.50 0.84
CA LEU A 44 3.83 5.05 -0.39
C LEU A 44 4.84 4.47 -1.39
N LYS A 45 6.00 5.13 -1.56
CA LYS A 45 7.12 4.61 -2.38
C LYS A 45 7.62 3.25 -1.89
N LYS A 46 7.85 3.09 -0.60
CA LYS A 46 8.30 1.80 -0.03
C LYS A 46 7.28 0.68 -0.29
N ILE A 47 5.99 0.96 -0.10
CA ILE A 47 4.91 0.02 -0.39
C ILE A 47 4.94 -0.39 -1.86
N ALA A 48 5.05 0.58 -2.78
CA ALA A 48 5.14 0.34 -4.21
C ALA A 48 6.31 -0.58 -4.57
N ILE A 49 7.50 -0.33 -4.02
CA ILE A 49 8.70 -1.15 -4.20
C ILE A 49 8.47 -2.59 -3.70
N ILE A 50 7.92 -2.78 -2.50
CA ILE A 50 7.70 -4.11 -1.91
C ILE A 50 6.69 -4.93 -2.73
N LEU A 51 5.70 -4.24 -3.29
CA LEU A 51 4.63 -4.83 -4.09
C LEU A 51 4.97 -4.91 -5.59
N ASP A 52 6.21 -4.65 -5.99
CA ASP A 52 6.69 -4.61 -7.39
C ASP A 52 5.78 -3.78 -8.33
N SER A 53 5.35 -2.60 -7.86
CA SER A 53 4.46 -1.71 -8.60
C SER A 53 4.88 -0.26 -8.40
N THR A 54 4.12 0.69 -8.94
CA THR A 54 4.38 2.13 -8.83
C THR A 54 3.37 2.80 -7.91
N VAL A 55 3.73 3.96 -7.32
CA VAL A 55 2.80 4.74 -6.49
C VAL A 55 1.56 5.11 -7.31
N SER A 56 1.75 5.50 -8.57
CA SER A 56 0.65 5.82 -9.48
C SER A 56 -0.28 4.64 -9.69
N GLU A 57 0.25 3.47 -10.00
CA GLU A 57 -0.56 2.28 -10.24
C GLU A 57 -1.31 1.82 -8.98
N LEU A 58 -0.69 1.89 -7.80
CA LEU A 58 -1.30 1.40 -6.57
C LEU A 58 -2.33 2.36 -5.97
N PHE A 59 -2.11 3.67 -6.10
CA PHE A 59 -2.85 4.70 -5.35
C PHE A 59 -3.62 5.69 -6.22
N LEU A 60 -3.32 5.82 -7.52
CA LEU A 60 -4.15 6.59 -8.43
C LEU A 60 -5.19 5.66 -9.05
N SER A 61 -6.45 5.93 -8.73
CA SER A 61 -7.58 5.44 -9.51
C SER A 61 -7.48 6.08 -10.90
N GLU A 62 -7.58 5.31 -11.97
CA GLU A 62 -8.18 5.87 -13.17
C GLU A 62 -9.64 6.12 -12.79
N GLU A 63 -9.98 7.37 -12.49
CA GLU A 63 -11.38 7.82 -12.49
C GLU A 63 -11.95 7.53 -13.88
N ASN A 64 -13.01 6.72 -13.92
CA ASN A 64 -14.05 6.83 -14.93
C ASN A 64 -15.32 7.25 -14.21
#